data_AF-A0A1Y1UXB5-F1
#
_entry.id   AF-A0A1Y1UXB5-F1
#
_cell.length_a   1.000
_cell.length_b   1.000
_cell.length_c   1.000
_cell.angle_alpha   90.00
_cell.angle_beta   90.00
_cell.angle_gamma   90.00
#
_symmetry.space_group_name_H-M   'P 1'
#
loop_
_entity.id
_entity.type
_entity.pdbx_description
1 polymer ?
#
loop_
_entity_poly.entity_id
_entity_poly.type
_entity_poly.pdbx_seq_one_letter_code
_entity_poly.pdbx_strand_id
1 'polypeptide(L)'
;MDASKLQRAIPQLNEYGKDVDSWMEEFSRIMEIYDITEPRRIFIWAKEAVDCDIKEVLNSLVKRRNNEMHYPKFKEIQVAIEEYLEITPNEKCSNLKLLKIRDNETIKNFNYRYLKLYYHLDHDYMRLISVEDYLNAIKTRVYPHSQVIISECETLTEAFKVAERAEKAEKKTMNN
;
A
#
# COMPACT_ATOMS: atom_id res chain seq x y z
N MET A 1 -15.05 -13.71 -15.13
CA MET A 1 -13.75 -13.38 -14.51
C MET A 1 -12.79 -14.52 -14.82
N ASP A 2 -11.66 -14.22 -15.47
CA ASP A 2 -10.65 -15.23 -15.80
C ASP A 2 -9.74 -15.45 -14.58
N ALA A 3 -9.97 -16.56 -13.87
CA ALA A 3 -9.21 -16.90 -12.67
C ALA A 3 -7.69 -16.98 -12.93
N SER A 4 -7.28 -17.36 -14.15
CA SER A 4 -5.87 -17.46 -14.51
C SER A 4 -5.19 -16.10 -14.62
N LYS A 5 -5.90 -15.08 -15.11
CA LYS A 5 -5.39 -13.69 -15.16
C LYS A 5 -5.24 -13.10 -13.78
N LEU A 6 -6.25 -13.33 -12.92
CA LEU A 6 -6.20 -12.86 -11.55
C LEU A 6 -5.09 -13.53 -10.75
N GLN A 7 -4.92 -14.84 -10.89
CA GLN A 7 -3.84 -15.57 -10.21
C GLN A 7 -2.45 -15.02 -10.56
N ARG A 8 -2.24 -14.55 -11.80
CA ARG A 8 -0.98 -13.90 -12.21
C ARG A 8 -0.83 -12.47 -11.72
N ALA A 9 -1.93 -11.82 -11.32
CA ALA A 9 -1.96 -10.42 -10.90
C ALA A 9 -2.00 -10.24 -9.37
N ILE A 10 -2.32 -11.30 -8.62
CA ILE A 10 -2.40 -11.24 -7.16
C ILE A 10 -0.99 -11.08 -6.57
N PRO A 11 -0.76 -10.07 -5.72
CA PRO A 11 0.51 -9.89 -5.04
C PRO A 11 0.72 -11.00 -4.01
N GLN A 12 1.88 -11.65 -4.05
CA GLN A 12 2.24 -12.66 -3.06
C GLN A 12 2.87 -11.98 -1.84
N LEU A 13 2.38 -12.28 -0.64
CA LEU A 13 2.84 -11.60 0.59
C LEU A 13 4.35 -11.76 0.83
N ASN A 14 4.92 -12.91 0.46
CA ASN A 14 6.35 -13.19 0.61
C ASN A 14 7.25 -12.23 -0.22
N GLU A 15 6.74 -11.61 -1.28
CA GLU A 15 7.45 -10.59 -2.07
C GLU A 15 7.56 -9.24 -1.33
N TYR A 16 6.76 -9.04 -0.28
CA TYR A 16 6.70 -7.81 0.54
C TYR A 16 7.41 -7.99 1.89
N GLY A 17 7.73 -9.22 2.27
CA GLY A 17 8.32 -9.54 3.57
C GLY A 17 7.43 -9.06 4.71
N LYS A 18 7.91 -8.06 5.47
CA LYS A 18 7.21 -7.47 6.61
C LYS A 18 6.35 -6.23 6.25
N ASP A 19 6.28 -5.84 4.98
CA ASP A 19 5.44 -4.72 4.53
C ASP A 19 4.00 -5.15 4.21
N VAL A 20 3.30 -5.60 5.27
CA VAL A 20 1.91 -6.09 5.18
C VAL A 20 0.95 -4.97 4.75
N ASP A 21 1.23 -3.72 5.14
CA ASP A 21 0.42 -2.56 4.78
C ASP A 21 0.43 -2.32 3.25
N SER A 22 1.61 -2.30 2.61
CA SER A 22 1.72 -2.17 1.15
C SER A 22 1.12 -3.37 0.41
N TRP A 23 1.33 -4.59 0.93
CA TRP A 23 0.73 -5.79 0.36
C TRP A 23 -0.80 -5.73 0.40
N MET A 24 -1.39 -5.36 1.54
CA MET A 24 -2.84 -5.27 1.72
C MET A 24 -3.45 -4.20 0.82
N GLU A 25 -2.77 -3.06 0.65
CA GLU A 25 -3.19 -2.03 -0.30
C GLU A 25 -3.23 -2.58 -1.73
N GLU A 26 -2.16 -3.22 -2.20
CA GLU A 26 -2.12 -3.78 -3.54
C GLU A 26 -3.14 -4.90 -3.73
N PHE A 27 -3.26 -5.79 -2.75
CA PHE A 27 -4.24 -6.87 -2.75
C PHE A 27 -5.67 -6.32 -2.87
N SER A 28 -6.02 -5.34 -2.04
CA SER A 28 -7.34 -4.70 -2.07
C SER A 28 -7.63 -4.02 -3.42
N ARG A 29 -6.66 -3.30 -3.98
CA ARG A 29 -6.74 -2.68 -5.31
C ARG A 29 -6.99 -3.72 -6.41
N ILE A 30 -6.32 -4.88 -6.36
CA ILE A 30 -6.53 -5.95 -7.34
C ILE A 30 -7.94 -6.55 -7.20
N MET A 31 -8.45 -6.73 -5.99
CA MET A 31 -9.84 -7.17 -5.79
C MET A 31 -10.83 -6.18 -6.42
N GLU A 32 -10.62 -4.87 -6.25
CA GLU A 32 -11.44 -3.82 -6.85
C GLU A 32 -11.38 -3.83 -8.39
N ILE A 33 -10.18 -3.91 -8.98
CA ILE A 33 -9.99 -3.94 -10.44
C ILE A 33 -10.73 -5.11 -11.10
N TYR A 34 -10.80 -6.25 -10.41
CA TYR A 34 -11.46 -7.46 -10.90
C TYR A 34 -12.92 -7.59 -10.44
N ASP A 35 -13.48 -6.55 -9.82
CA ASP A 35 -14.86 -6.50 -9.31
C ASP A 35 -15.19 -7.67 -8.35
N ILE A 36 -14.24 -7.99 -7.46
CA ILE A 36 -14.42 -9.02 -6.42
C ILE A 36 -14.82 -8.33 -5.13
N THR A 37 -16.13 -8.31 -4.87
CA THR A 37 -16.71 -7.67 -3.68
C THR A 37 -17.23 -8.68 -2.64
N GLU A 38 -17.44 -9.94 -3.02
CA GLU A 38 -17.95 -10.97 -2.11
C GLU A 38 -16.89 -11.38 -1.07
N PRO A 39 -17.16 -11.25 0.26
CA PRO A 39 -16.19 -11.54 1.31
C PRO A 39 -15.59 -12.94 1.25
N ARG A 40 -16.40 -13.95 0.88
CA ARG A 40 -15.93 -15.32 0.69
C ARG A 40 -14.89 -15.42 -0.41
N ARG A 41 -15.09 -14.73 -1.54
CA ARG A 41 -14.18 -14.76 -2.68
C ARG A 41 -12.90 -14.00 -2.39
N ILE A 42 -12.99 -12.86 -1.73
CA ILE A 42 -11.83 -12.12 -1.22
C ILE A 42 -11.00 -13.01 -0.30
N PHE A 43 -11.64 -13.71 0.64
CA PHE A 43 -10.97 -14.62 1.57
C PHE A 43 -10.24 -15.77 0.86
N ILE A 44 -10.86 -16.39 -0.15
CA ILE A 44 -10.21 -17.44 -0.96
C ILE A 44 -8.94 -16.89 -1.62
N TRP A 45 -9.00 -15.71 -2.23
CA TRP A 45 -7.82 -15.12 -2.87
C TRP A 45 -6.77 -14.64 -1.87
N ALA A 46 -7.17 -14.19 -0.68
CA ALA A 46 -6.23 -13.85 0.39
C ALA A 46 -5.43 -15.09 0.81
N LYS A 47 -6.06 -16.26 0.89
CA LYS A 47 -5.36 -17.51 1.15
C LYS A 47 -4.39 -17.87 0.02
N GLU A 48 -4.77 -17.70 -1.24
CA GLU A 48 -3.87 -17.97 -2.37
C GLU A 48 -2.70 -16.99 -2.50
N ALA A 49 -2.74 -15.88 -1.77
CA ALA A 49 -1.72 -14.82 -1.78
C ALA A 49 -0.70 -14.94 -0.64
N VAL A 50 -0.81 -15.93 0.24
CA VAL A 50 0.02 -16.09 1.45
C VAL A 50 0.58 -17.51 1.58
N ASP A 51 1.65 -17.63 2.37
CA ASP A 51 2.29 -18.91 2.68
C ASP A 51 1.42 -19.84 3.55
N CYS A 52 1.76 -21.13 3.56
CA CYS A 52 0.91 -22.18 4.15
C CYS A 52 0.63 -22.00 5.65
N ASP A 53 1.58 -21.48 6.41
CA ASP A 53 1.44 -21.16 7.82
C ASP A 53 0.43 -20.03 8.06
N ILE A 54 0.51 -18.96 7.26
CA ILE A 54 -0.41 -17.82 7.31
C ILE A 54 -1.82 -18.23 6.85
N LYS A 55 -1.96 -19.20 5.94
CA LYS A 55 -3.29 -19.75 5.56
C LYS A 55 -4.05 -20.27 6.78
N GLU A 56 -3.37 -20.90 7.74
CA GLU A 56 -4.01 -21.39 8.97
C GLU A 56 -4.43 -20.26 9.90
N VAL A 57 -3.63 -19.19 10.00
CA VAL A 57 -4.01 -17.96 10.69
C VAL A 57 -5.30 -17.39 10.07
N LEU A 58 -5.37 -17.31 8.75
CA LEU A 58 -6.56 -16.82 8.05
C LEU A 58 -7.78 -17.73 8.24
N ASN A 59 -7.61 -19.05 8.24
CA ASN A 59 -8.70 -20.00 8.49
C ASN A 59 -9.38 -19.76 9.84
N SER A 60 -8.60 -19.40 10.87
CA SER A 60 -9.11 -19.14 12.23
C SER A 60 -10.03 -17.92 12.32
N LEU A 61 -9.97 -17.00 11.34
CA LEU A 61 -10.78 -15.79 11.31
C LEU A 61 -12.22 -16.04 10.88
N VAL A 62 -12.51 -17.18 10.24
CA VAL A 62 -13.84 -17.51 9.74
C VAL A 62 -14.73 -17.93 10.92
N LYS A 63 -15.84 -17.20 11.11
CA LYS A 63 -16.74 -17.42 12.26
C LYS A 63 -18.07 -17.99 11.79
N ARG A 64 -18.61 -18.96 12.53
CA ARG A 64 -19.97 -19.46 12.32
C ARG A 64 -20.92 -18.81 13.32
N ARG A 65 -21.98 -18.14 12.84
CA ARG A 65 -23.06 -17.59 13.68
C ARG A 65 -24.40 -17.91 13.03
N ASN A 66 -25.37 -18.39 13.81
CA ASN A 66 -26.72 -18.70 13.33
C ASN A 66 -26.75 -19.59 12.06
N ASN A 67 -25.87 -20.59 11.99
CA ASN A 67 -25.66 -21.44 10.80
C ASN A 67 -25.13 -20.76 9.54
N GLU A 68 -24.76 -19.48 9.59
CA GLU A 68 -24.10 -18.76 8.51
C GLU A 68 -22.60 -18.61 8.76
N MET A 69 -21.84 -18.60 7.66
CA MET A 69 -20.40 -18.41 7.66
C MET A 69 -20.07 -16.93 7.43
N HIS A 70 -19.38 -16.32 8.39
CA HIS A 70 -18.89 -14.95 8.29
C HIS A 70 -17.40 -14.96 7.97
N TYR A 71 -17.06 -14.35 6.84
CA TYR A 71 -15.69 -14.20 6.36
C TYR A 71 -15.09 -12.88 6.83
N PRO A 72 -13.77 -12.83 7.10
CA PRO A 72 -13.12 -11.63 7.61
C PRO A 72 -13.09 -10.50 6.58
N LYS A 73 -13.10 -9.26 7.07
CA LYS A 73 -12.83 -8.06 6.28
C LYS A 73 -11.31 -7.87 6.09
N PHE A 74 -10.93 -7.01 5.13
CA PHE A 74 -9.52 -6.67 4.89
C PHE A 74 -8.75 -6.29 6.17
N LYS A 75 -9.35 -5.48 7.05
CA LYS A 75 -8.69 -5.06 8.29
C LYS A 75 -8.46 -6.22 9.26
N GLU A 76 -9.39 -7.19 9.34
CA GLU A 76 -9.23 -8.38 10.18
C GLU A 76 -8.14 -9.30 9.64
N ILE A 77 -8.06 -9.47 8.31
CA ILE A 77 -6.99 -10.21 7.63
C ILE A 77 -5.64 -9.55 7.92
N GLN A 78 -5.57 -8.22 7.72
CA GLN A 78 -4.34 -7.45 7.92
C GLN A 78 -3.81 -7.59 9.35
N VAL A 79 -4.66 -7.36 10.35
CA VAL A 79 -4.28 -7.43 11.77
C VAL A 79 -3.78 -8.83 12.12
N ALA A 80 -4.46 -9.89 11.68
CA ALA A 80 -4.05 -11.26 11.99
C ALA A 80 -2.68 -11.61 11.39
N ILE A 81 -2.37 -11.13 10.18
CA ILE A 81 -1.06 -11.33 9.55
C ILE A 81 0.00 -10.51 10.28
N GLU A 82 -0.29 -9.25 10.64
CA GLU A 82 0.63 -8.39 11.38
C GLU A 82 0.97 -8.95 12.76
N GLU A 83 -0.01 -9.49 13.47
CA GLU A 83 0.18 -10.18 14.76
C GLU A 83 1.03 -11.44 14.60
N TYR A 84 0.75 -12.25 13.57
CA TYR A 84 1.52 -13.47 13.30
C TYR A 84 2.99 -13.21 12.94
N LEU A 85 3.25 -12.16 12.16
CA LEU A 85 4.60 -11.77 11.75
C LEU A 85 5.31 -10.86 12.76
N GLU A 86 4.67 -10.59 13.90
CA GLU A 86 5.17 -9.70 14.96
C GLU A 86 5.62 -8.34 14.41
N ILE A 87 4.79 -7.75 13.53
CA ILE A 87 5.10 -6.47 12.89
C ILE A 87 5.04 -5.35 13.92
N THR A 88 6.16 -4.66 14.09
CA THR A 88 6.28 -3.54 15.03
C THR A 88 5.94 -2.20 14.38
N PRO A 89 5.50 -1.18 15.15
CA PRO A 89 5.32 0.18 14.64
C PRO A 89 6.59 0.76 13.99
N ASN A 90 7.77 0.39 14.50
CA ASN A 90 9.05 0.80 13.94
C ASN A 90 9.32 0.20 12.55
N GLU A 91 8.95 -1.06 12.34
CA GLU A 91 9.04 -1.70 11.01
C GLU A 91 8.12 -1.01 10.01
N LYS A 92 6.87 -0.67 10.40
CA LYS A 92 5.95 0.10 9.54
C LYS A 92 6.51 1.47 9.17
N CYS A 93 7.08 2.18 10.14
CA CYS A 93 7.73 3.47 9.90
C CYS A 93 8.91 3.32 8.94
N SER A 94 9.75 2.29 9.15
CA SER A 94 10.91 2.00 8.29
C SER A 94 10.49 1.66 6.86
N ASN A 95 9.44 0.85 6.68
CA ASN A 95 8.88 0.53 5.37
C ASN A 95 8.41 1.78 4.63
N LEU A 96 7.73 2.70 5.32
CA LEU A 96 7.30 3.97 4.71
C LEU A 96 8.48 4.84 4.25
N LYS A 97 9.56 4.90 5.02
CA LYS A 97 10.79 5.62 4.63
C LYS A 97 11.49 5.01 3.42
N LEU A 98 11.41 3.69 3.29
CA LEU A 98 12.00 2.95 2.17
C LEU A 98 11.10 2.91 0.94
N LEU A 99 9.84 3.32 1.06
CA LEU A 99 8.87 3.32 -0.02
C LEU A 99 9.41 4.05 -1.25
N LYS A 100 9.14 3.51 -2.44
CA LYS A 100 9.49 4.13 -3.72
C LYS A 100 8.27 4.22 -4.63
N ILE A 101 8.25 5.29 -5.43
CA ILE A 101 7.31 5.40 -6.55
C ILE A 101 7.66 4.38 -7.63
N ARG A 102 6.62 3.77 -8.22
CA ARG A 102 6.78 2.78 -9.30
C ARG A 102 6.90 3.48 -10.66
N ASP A 103 7.58 2.87 -11.63
CA ASP A 103 7.88 3.48 -12.93
C ASP A 103 6.65 3.97 -13.72
N ASN A 104 5.51 3.29 -13.58
CA ASN A 104 4.26 3.63 -14.27
C ASN A 104 3.21 4.28 -13.35
N GLU A 105 3.58 4.61 -12.11
CA GLU A 105 2.69 5.25 -11.13
C GLU A 105 2.80 6.77 -11.21
N THR A 106 1.66 7.47 -11.28
CA THR A 106 1.65 8.93 -11.23
C THR A 106 2.01 9.42 -9.82
N ILE A 107 2.64 10.60 -9.72
CA ILE A 107 2.94 11.24 -8.43
C ILE A 107 1.67 11.34 -7.57
N LYS A 108 0.52 11.66 -8.17
CA LYS A 108 -0.76 11.75 -7.44
C LYS A 108 -1.17 10.41 -6.81
N ASN A 109 -1.08 9.32 -7.56
CA ASN A 109 -1.43 7.98 -7.04
C ASN A 109 -0.42 7.54 -5.99
N PHE A 110 0.86 7.83 -6.21
CA PHE A 110 1.91 7.59 -5.23
C PHE A 110 1.68 8.34 -3.92
N ASN A 111 1.35 9.64 -3.98
CA ASN A 111 1.08 10.46 -2.80
C ASN A 111 -0.14 9.93 -2.02
N TYR A 112 -1.18 9.49 -2.72
CA TYR A 112 -2.34 8.86 -2.08
C TYR A 112 -1.94 7.61 -1.29
N ARG A 113 -1.16 6.73 -1.93
CA ARG A 113 -0.60 5.52 -1.31
C ARG A 113 0.28 5.85 -0.10
N TYR A 114 1.23 6.76 -0.28
CA TYR A 114 2.14 7.22 0.78
C TYR A 114 1.36 7.76 1.99
N LEU A 115 0.33 8.59 1.76
CA LEU A 115 -0.52 9.13 2.81
C LEU A 115 -1.33 8.07 3.54
N LYS A 116 -1.86 7.08 2.82
CA LYS A 116 -2.61 5.97 3.43
C LYS A 116 -1.74 5.21 4.43
N LEU A 117 -0.51 4.89 4.04
CA LEU A 117 0.49 4.24 4.89
C LEU A 117 0.94 5.14 6.05
N TYR A 118 1.15 6.43 5.79
CA TYR A 118 1.48 7.43 6.82
C TYR A 118 0.42 7.50 7.93
N TYR A 119 -0.86 7.48 7.58
CA TYR A 119 -1.96 7.50 8.55
C TYR A 119 -2.20 6.16 9.25
N HIS A 120 -1.53 5.08 8.84
CA HIS A 120 -1.52 3.82 9.57
C HIS A 120 -0.44 3.75 10.66
N LEU A 121 0.49 4.71 10.68
CA LEU A 121 1.49 4.81 11.73
C LEU A 121 0.88 5.34 13.03
N ASP A 122 1.42 4.89 14.15
CA ASP A 122 1.16 5.51 15.44
C ASP A 122 1.65 6.97 15.42
N HIS A 123 0.98 7.83 16.19
CA HIS A 123 1.22 9.28 16.18
C HIS A 123 2.68 9.68 16.43
N ASP A 124 3.39 8.95 17.29
CA ASP A 124 4.80 9.22 17.57
C ASP A 124 5.71 8.87 16.38
N TYR A 125 5.37 7.84 15.61
CA TYR A 125 6.11 7.44 14.41
C TYR A 125 5.78 8.31 13.19
N MET A 126 4.57 8.87 13.12
CA MET A 126 4.22 9.87 12.10
C MET A 126 5.19 11.06 12.13
N ARG A 127 5.58 11.52 13.34
CA ARG A 127 6.54 12.63 13.54
C ARG A 127 7.95 12.32 13.05
N LEU A 128 8.28 11.04 12.81
CA LEU A 128 9.59 10.61 12.33
C LEU A 128 9.71 10.65 10.81
N ILE A 129 8.60 10.88 10.09
CA ILE A 129 8.57 10.98 8.64
C ILE A 129 8.78 12.43 8.22
N SER A 130 9.78 12.64 7.37
CA SER A 130 10.23 13.96 6.92
C SER A 130 10.00 14.18 5.43
N VAL A 131 10.15 15.42 4.98
CA VAL A 131 10.18 15.77 3.55
C VAL A 131 11.34 15.06 2.83
N GLU A 132 12.47 14.84 3.52
CA GLU A 132 13.61 14.11 2.98
C GLU A 132 13.27 12.63 2.72
N ASP A 133 12.50 11.98 3.60
CA ASP A 133 12.03 10.61 3.36
C ASP A 133 11.16 10.56 2.09
N TYR A 134 10.27 11.54 1.90
CA TYR A 134 9.46 11.65 0.70
C TYR A 134 10.27 11.96 -0.57
N LEU A 135 11.24 12.87 -0.51
CA LEU A 135 12.16 13.16 -1.62
C LEU A 135 12.87 11.88 -2.07
N ASN A 136 13.41 11.12 -1.12
CA ASN A 136 14.01 9.82 -1.38
C ASN A 136 13.03 8.84 -2.02
N ALA A 137 11.74 8.95 -1.73
CA ALA A 137 10.70 8.10 -2.26
C ALA A 137 10.37 8.39 -3.74
N ILE A 138 10.49 9.66 -4.17
CA ILE A 138 10.22 10.11 -5.54
C ILE A 138 11.49 10.40 -6.36
N LYS A 139 12.69 10.05 -5.86
CA LYS A 139 13.99 10.37 -6.49
C LYS A 139 14.12 10.02 -7.97
N THR A 140 13.40 9.00 -8.45
CA THR A 140 13.40 8.57 -9.85
C THR A 140 12.59 9.50 -10.76
N ARG A 141 11.73 10.35 -10.19
CA ARG A 141 10.94 11.38 -10.90
C ARG A 141 11.69 12.69 -10.88
N VAL A 142 12.74 12.76 -11.71
CA VAL A 142 13.76 13.83 -11.71
C VAL A 142 13.15 15.24 -11.64
N TYR A 143 12.20 15.56 -12.52
CA TYR A 143 11.62 16.90 -12.55
C TYR A 143 10.76 17.20 -11.31
N PRO A 144 9.72 16.41 -10.94
CA PRO A 144 9.00 16.60 -9.68
C PRO A 144 9.89 16.67 -8.44
N HIS A 145 10.89 15.79 -8.34
CA HIS A 145 11.85 15.76 -7.24
C HIS A 145 12.63 17.08 -7.13
N SER A 146 13.16 17.60 -8.25
CA SER A 146 13.89 18.87 -8.27
C SER A 146 13.03 20.06 -7.83
N GLN A 147 11.74 20.07 -8.20
CA GLN A 147 10.83 21.16 -7.85
C GLN A 147 10.54 21.19 -6.35
N VAL A 148 10.45 20.03 -5.69
CA VAL A 148 10.27 19.96 -4.23
C VAL A 148 11.52 20.49 -3.52
N ILE A 149 12.73 20.16 -3.99
CA ILE A 149 13.99 20.70 -3.44
C ILE A 149 14.03 22.23 -3.58
N ILE A 150 13.78 22.76 -4.77
CA ILE A 150 13.82 24.21 -5.05
C ILE A 150 12.79 24.98 -4.22
N SER A 151 11.64 24.35 -3.96
CA SER A 151 10.56 24.97 -3.19
C SER A 151 10.82 24.95 -1.67
N GLU A 152 11.91 24.32 -1.20
CA GLU A 152 12.30 24.26 0.21
C GLU A 152 11.13 23.92 1.14
N CYS A 153 10.31 22.93 0.76
CA CYS A 153 9.09 22.58 1.48
C CYS A 153 9.40 22.14 2.93
N GLU A 154 8.71 22.75 3.90
CA GLU A 154 8.85 22.39 5.32
C GLU A 154 7.93 21.23 5.71
N THR A 155 6.83 21.06 4.98
CA THR A 155 5.82 20.05 5.28
C THR A 155 5.62 19.04 4.15
N LEU A 156 5.24 17.80 4.51
CA LEU A 156 4.84 16.77 3.54
C LEU A 156 3.70 17.24 2.63
N THR A 157 2.73 17.97 3.20
CA THR A 157 1.58 18.50 2.44
C THR A 157 2.01 19.47 1.34
N GLU A 158 2.99 20.33 1.60
CA GLU A 158 3.56 21.22 0.59
C GLU A 158 4.32 20.44 -0.46
N ALA A 159 5.19 19.52 -0.04
CA ALA A 159 5.99 18.69 -0.92
C ALA A 159 5.11 17.89 -1.91
N PHE A 160 4.01 17.28 -1.43
CA PHE A 160 3.05 16.56 -2.27
C PHE A 160 2.42 17.47 -3.33
N LYS A 161 1.96 18.66 -2.93
CA LYS A 161 1.34 19.63 -3.85
C LYS A 161 2.33 20.11 -4.90
N VAL A 162 3.58 20.37 -4.53
CA VAL A 162 4.63 20.81 -5.46
C VAL A 162 4.94 19.70 -6.46
N ALA A 163 5.16 18.47 -6.00
CA ALA A 163 5.45 17.34 -6.87
C ALA A 163 4.32 17.05 -7.86
N GLU A 164 3.05 17.10 -7.42
CA GLU A 164 1.89 16.90 -8.31
C GLU A 164 1.77 17.99 -9.37
N ARG A 165 2.00 19.26 -9.00
CA ARG A 165 2.00 20.37 -9.96
C ARG A 165 3.13 20.22 -10.98
N ALA A 166 4.31 19.80 -10.53
CA ALA A 166 5.46 19.58 -11.39
C ALA A 166 5.20 18.49 -12.42
N GLU A 167 4.68 17.32 -12.02
CA GLU A 167 4.33 16.24 -12.96
C GLU A 167 3.28 16.72 -13.98
N LYS A 168 2.29 17.50 -13.53
CA LYS A 168 1.27 18.07 -14.43
C LYS A 168 1.86 19.07 -15.43
N ALA A 169 2.86 19.85 -15.03
CA ALA A 169 3.55 20.78 -15.91
C ALA A 169 4.40 20.05 -16.96
N GLU A 170 5.18 19.04 -16.55
CA GLU A 170 6.00 18.20 -17.44
C GLU A 170 5.14 17.55 -18.53
N LYS A 171 4.02 16.92 -18.15
CA LYS A 171 3.08 16.31 -19.09
C LYS A 171 2.47 17.30 -20.08
N LYS A 172 2.29 18.56 -19.70
CA LYS A 172 1.79 19.59 -20.64
C LYS A 172 2.85 19.97 -21.66
N THR A 173 4.11 20.10 -21.24
CA THR A 173 5.21 20.46 -22.13
C THR A 173 5.57 19.33 -23.10
N MET A 174 5.41 18.05 -22.71
CA MET A 174 5.65 16.90 -23.59
C MET A 174 4.56 16.66 -24.64
N ASN A 175 3.35 17.20 -24.42
CA ASN A 175 2.20 17.04 -25.32
C ASN A 175 1.98 18.24 -26.26
N ASN A 176 2.87 19.24 -26.20
CA ASN A 176 2.93 20.40 -27.08
C ASN A 176 4.12 20.27 -28.04
#